data_AF-Q71HW4-F1
#
_entry.id   AF-Q71HW4-F1
#
_cell.length_a   1.000
_cell.length_b   1.000
_cell.length_c   1.000
_cell.angle_alpha   90.00
_cell.angle_beta   90.00
_cell.angle_gamma   90.00
#
_symmetry.space_group_name_H-M   'P 1'
#
loop_
_entity.id
_entity.type
_entity.pdbx_description
1 polymer ?
#
loop_
_entity_poly.entity_id
_entity_poly.type
_entity_poly.pdbx_seq_one_letter_code
_entity_poly.pdbx_strand_id
1 'polypeptide(L)'
;KNPDVTTKELMKAIPGPDFPTGGILMGRGGVLHAYESGKGNIVVRAKTEIETEKSGRERIIVSEIPYLVNKAELVQKIAELARDKVIDGITGVRDESDQSGMRITIDVRRDASASVVLNNLFKETQMQSNFAMNMVAI
;
A
#
# COMPACT_ATOMS: atom_id res chain seq x y z
N LYS A 1 -23.98 22.49 9.92
CA LYS A 1 -24.63 23.83 9.99
C LYS A 1 -25.33 24.21 8.68
N ASN A 2 -24.94 23.66 7.52
CA ASN A 2 -25.69 23.77 6.26
C ASN A 2 -26.27 22.38 5.88
N PRO A 3 -27.60 22.18 5.85
CA PRO A 3 -28.21 20.91 5.45
C PRO A 3 -28.13 20.62 3.95
N ASP A 4 -28.03 21.65 3.09
CA ASP A 4 -27.98 21.52 1.63
C ASP A 4 -26.55 21.39 1.08
N VAL A 5 -25.61 21.05 1.96
CA VAL A 5 -24.19 20.94 1.62
C VAL A 5 -23.95 19.81 0.62
N THR A 6 -23.12 20.07 -0.39
CA THR A 6 -22.79 19.05 -1.39
C THR A 6 -21.77 18.04 -0.85
N THR A 7 -21.76 16.83 -1.40
CA THR A 7 -20.75 15.81 -1.04
C THR A 7 -19.33 16.33 -1.25
N LYS A 8 -19.08 17.10 -2.31
CA LYS A 8 -17.77 17.72 -2.58
C LYS A 8 -17.34 18.70 -1.50
N GLU A 9 -18.28 19.45 -0.93
CA GLU A 9 -18.01 20.35 0.18
C GLU A 9 -17.79 19.59 1.49
N LEU A 10 -18.55 18.52 1.72
CA LEU A 10 -18.31 17.60 2.85
C LEU A 10 -16.92 16.99 2.79
N MET A 11 -16.44 16.63 1.60
CA MET A 11 -15.09 16.08 1.41
C MET A 11 -13.96 17.06 1.75
N LYS A 12 -14.23 18.37 1.89
CA LYS A 12 -13.22 19.31 2.42
C LYS A 12 -12.95 19.05 3.91
N ALA A 13 -13.96 18.61 4.64
CA ALA A 13 -13.87 18.25 6.06
C ALA A 13 -13.57 16.77 6.28
N ILE A 14 -14.08 15.89 5.40
CA ILE A 14 -13.88 14.43 5.46
C ILE A 14 -13.29 13.96 4.12
N PRO A 15 -11.96 14.09 3.90
CA PRO A 15 -11.35 13.86 2.59
C PRO A 15 -11.45 12.44 2.07
N GLY A 16 -11.53 11.46 2.97
CA GLY A 16 -11.56 10.04 2.62
C GLY A 16 -11.50 9.15 3.86
N PRO A 17 -11.46 7.83 3.66
CA PRO A 17 -11.31 6.85 4.73
C PRO A 17 -9.97 7.00 5.46
N ASP A 18 -10.01 6.83 6.78
CA ASP A 18 -8.81 6.80 7.64
C ASP A 18 -8.60 5.35 8.11
N PHE A 19 -7.62 4.68 7.52
CA PHE A 19 -7.36 3.27 7.81
C PHE A 19 -6.42 3.16 9.03
N PRO A 20 -6.68 2.24 9.98
CA PRO A 20 -5.85 2.10 11.18
C PRO A 20 -4.42 1.62 10.88
N THR A 21 -4.22 0.98 9.71
CA THR A 21 -2.90 0.53 9.22
C THR A 21 -2.18 1.60 8.40
N GLY A 22 -2.81 2.75 8.18
CA GLY A 22 -2.34 3.80 7.27
C GLY A 22 -2.44 3.39 5.79
N GLY A 23 -1.41 3.71 5.03
CA GLY A 23 -1.33 3.51 3.60
C GLY A 23 -1.66 4.77 2.79
N ILE A 24 -1.44 4.68 1.49
CA ILE A 24 -1.61 5.77 0.55
C ILE A 24 -2.87 5.50 -0.27
N LEU A 25 -3.87 6.35 -0.09
CA LEU A 25 -5.07 6.35 -0.91
C LEU A 25 -4.74 6.88 -2.31
N MET A 26 -4.99 6.07 -3.33
CA MET A 26 -4.72 6.40 -4.73
C MET A 26 -5.97 6.96 -5.40
N GLY A 27 -5.96 8.26 -5.63
CA GLY A 27 -7.02 8.97 -6.36
C GLY A 27 -8.24 9.30 -5.49
N ARG A 28 -8.84 10.47 -5.75
CA ARG A 28 -9.98 10.99 -4.98
C ARG A 28 -11.35 10.67 -5.62
N GLY A 29 -11.36 10.32 -6.92
CA GLY A 29 -12.60 10.07 -7.65
C GLY A 29 -13.38 8.86 -7.11
N GLY A 30 -12.68 7.78 -6.75
CA GLY A 30 -13.31 6.58 -6.17
C GLY A 30 -13.97 6.86 -4.82
N VAL A 31 -13.35 7.70 -3.98
CA VAL A 31 -13.92 8.11 -2.69
C VAL A 31 -15.19 8.93 -2.89
N LEU A 32 -15.14 9.93 -3.79
CA LEU A 32 -16.32 10.77 -4.07
C LEU A 32 -17.51 9.92 -4.52
N HIS A 33 -17.28 9.01 -5.49
CA HIS A 33 -18.34 8.13 -5.98
C HIS A 33 -18.89 7.21 -4.88
N ALA A 34 -18.02 6.69 -4.02
CA ALA A 34 -18.44 5.88 -2.88
C ALA A 34 -19.31 6.67 -1.90
N TYR A 35 -18.96 7.91 -1.58
CA TYR A 35 -19.75 8.77 -0.71
C TYR A 35 -21.10 9.17 -1.31
N GLU A 36 -21.17 9.35 -2.63
CA GLU A 36 -22.44 9.70 -3.31
C GLU A 36 -23.38 8.50 -3.46
N SER A 37 -22.86 7.33 -3.81
CA SER A 37 -23.68 6.17 -4.21
C SER A 37 -23.79 5.08 -3.14
N GLY A 38 -22.98 5.15 -2.07
CA GLY A 38 -22.82 4.07 -1.11
C GLY A 38 -21.91 2.94 -1.58
N LYS A 39 -21.47 2.93 -2.85
CA LYS A 39 -20.65 1.88 -3.45
C LYS A 39 -19.44 2.45 -4.20
N GLY A 40 -18.29 1.79 -4.11
CA GLY A 40 -17.14 2.22 -4.89
C GLY A 40 -15.89 1.40 -4.59
N ASN A 41 -14.93 1.45 -5.51
CA ASN A 41 -13.62 0.85 -5.32
C ASN A 41 -12.59 1.95 -5.16
N ILE A 42 -11.80 1.85 -4.09
CA ILE A 42 -10.65 2.72 -3.86
C ILE A 42 -9.38 1.87 -3.83
N VAL A 43 -8.31 2.39 -4.40
CA VAL A 43 -7.02 1.70 -4.42
C VAL A 43 -6.19 2.23 -3.27
N VAL A 44 -5.68 1.32 -2.44
CA VAL A 44 -4.82 1.63 -1.29
C VAL A 44 -3.46 0.99 -1.53
N ARG A 45 -2.40 1.77 -1.34
CA ARG A 45 -1.02 1.33 -1.56
C ARG A 45 -0.24 1.40 -0.26
N ALA A 46 0.71 0.48 -0.10
CA ALA A 46 1.68 0.51 0.98
C ALA A 46 2.52 1.79 0.93
N LYS A 47 2.89 2.31 2.10
CA LYS A 47 3.83 3.43 2.18
C LYS A 47 5.25 2.89 2.13
N THR A 48 6.01 3.38 1.17
CA THR A 48 7.33 2.84 0.85
C THR A 48 8.37 3.92 0.64
N GLU A 49 9.62 3.61 0.98
CA GLU A 49 10.79 4.44 0.71
C GLU A 49 11.90 3.58 0.10
N ILE A 50 12.73 4.18 -0.75
CA ILE A 50 13.92 3.51 -1.30
C ILE A 50 15.14 4.11 -0.62
N GLU A 51 15.85 3.30 0.15
CA GLU A 51 17.11 3.65 0.79
C GLU A 51 18.28 3.14 -0.04
N THR A 52 19.35 3.92 -0.15
CA THR A 52 20.62 3.48 -0.75
C THR A 52 21.64 3.26 0.35
N GLU A 53 22.13 2.02 0.50
CA GLU A 53 23.21 1.71 1.43
C GLU A 53 24.54 2.32 0.98
N LYS A 54 25.47 2.50 1.92
CA LYS A 54 26.87 2.89 1.62
C LYS A 54 27.56 1.94 0.62
N SER A 55 27.10 0.71 0.54
CA SER A 55 27.58 -0.32 -0.38
C SER A 55 27.10 -0.08 -1.83
N GLY A 56 26.24 0.93 -2.08
CA GLY A 56 25.58 1.18 -3.36
C GLY A 56 24.43 0.22 -3.67
N ARG A 57 23.98 -0.59 -2.69
CA ARG A 57 22.78 -1.42 -2.82
C ARG A 57 21.54 -0.61 -2.47
N GLU A 58 20.50 -0.74 -3.27
CA GLU A 58 19.19 -0.17 -2.98
C GLU A 58 18.37 -1.16 -2.13
N ARG A 59 17.55 -0.61 -1.24
CA ARG A 59 16.62 -1.35 -0.39
C ARG A 59 15.28 -0.65 -0.41
N ILE A 60 14.21 -1.42 -0.56
CA ILE A 60 12.84 -0.93 -0.41
C ILE A 60 12.43 -1.14 1.04
N ILE A 61 11.97 -0.07 1.68
CA ILE A 61 11.43 -0.06 3.04
C ILE A 61 9.93 0.11 2.95
N VAL A 62 9.18 -0.78 3.59
CA VAL A 62 7.72 -0.68 3.73
C VAL A 62 7.39 -0.34 5.18
N SER A 63 6.75 0.80 5.40
CA SER A 63 6.40 1.31 6.74
C SER A 63 4.91 1.20 7.08
N GLU A 64 4.05 1.14 6.07
CA GLU A 64 2.59 0.96 6.22
C GLU A 64 2.07 0.04 5.11
N ILE A 65 1.10 -0.81 5.41
CA ILE A 65 0.47 -1.73 4.44
C ILE A 65 -1.03 -1.44 4.34
N PRO A 66 -1.68 -1.79 3.21
CA PRO A 66 -3.11 -1.60 3.08
C PRO A 66 -3.91 -2.32 4.16
N TYR A 67 -5.12 -1.80 4.44
CA TYR A 67 -6.00 -2.36 5.46
C TYR A 67 -6.41 -3.81 5.13
N LEU A 68 -6.58 -4.63 6.17
CA LEU A 68 -6.87 -6.07 6.11
C LEU A 68 -5.79 -6.96 5.47
N VAL A 69 -4.61 -6.41 5.15
CA VAL A 69 -3.48 -7.20 4.65
C VAL A 69 -2.74 -7.83 5.81
N ASN A 70 -2.52 -9.15 5.74
CA ASN A 70 -1.69 -9.85 6.70
C ASN A 70 -0.21 -9.67 6.37
N LYS A 71 0.56 -9.12 7.31
CA LYS A 71 1.99 -8.86 7.14
C LYS A 71 2.80 -10.13 6.84
N ALA A 72 2.55 -11.21 7.59
CA ALA A 72 3.32 -12.45 7.44
C ALA A 72 3.05 -13.09 6.07
N GLU A 73 1.79 -13.11 5.63
CA GLU A 73 1.41 -13.60 4.30
C GLU A 73 2.02 -12.75 3.19
N LEU A 74 2.06 -11.42 3.36
CA LEU A 74 2.69 -10.52 2.40
C LEU A 74 4.20 -10.81 2.27
N VAL A 75 4.91 -10.92 3.39
CA VAL A 75 6.35 -11.23 3.40
C VAL A 75 6.62 -12.60 2.75
N GLN A 76 5.81 -13.60 3.08
CA GLN A 76 5.90 -14.92 2.46
C GLN A 76 5.68 -14.84 0.95
N LYS A 77 4.65 -14.12 0.49
CA LYS A 77 4.35 -13.97 -0.93
C LYS A 77 5.49 -13.30 -1.69
N ILE A 78 6.13 -12.28 -1.10
CA ILE A 78 7.29 -11.61 -1.69
C ILE A 78 8.47 -12.59 -1.82
N ALA A 79 8.72 -13.39 -0.79
CA ALA A 79 9.78 -14.40 -0.81
C ALA A 79 9.53 -15.48 -1.90
N GLU A 80 8.27 -15.90 -2.09
CA GLU A 80 7.87 -16.82 -3.16
C GLU A 80 8.10 -16.21 -4.54
N LEU A 81 7.64 -14.97 -4.78
CA LEU A 81 7.82 -14.28 -6.07
C LEU A 81 9.29 -14.08 -6.44
N ALA A 82 10.15 -13.84 -5.45
CA ALA A 82 11.59 -13.75 -5.63
C ALA A 82 12.21 -15.12 -5.96
N ARG A 83 11.82 -16.17 -5.23
CA ARG A 83 12.32 -17.54 -5.44
C ARG A 83 11.95 -18.10 -6.81
N ASP A 84 10.70 -17.88 -7.21
CA ASP A 84 10.16 -18.36 -8.49
C ASP A 84 10.59 -17.48 -9.68
N LYS A 85 11.40 -16.43 -9.40
CA LYS A 85 11.88 -15.44 -10.38
C LYS A 85 10.76 -14.76 -11.16
N VAL A 86 9.57 -14.66 -10.57
CA VAL A 86 8.47 -13.84 -11.10
C VAL A 86 8.85 -12.37 -11.01
N ILE A 87 9.49 -11.97 -9.91
CA ILE A 87 10.12 -10.65 -9.76
C ILE A 87 11.62 -10.86 -9.63
N ASP A 88 12.37 -10.54 -10.69
CA ASP A 88 13.83 -10.56 -10.63
C ASP A 88 14.39 -9.34 -9.90
N GLY A 89 15.57 -9.49 -9.31
CA GLY A 89 16.29 -8.43 -8.61
C GLY A 89 16.08 -8.41 -7.10
N ILE A 90 15.13 -9.16 -6.54
CA ILE A 90 14.98 -9.32 -5.09
C ILE A 90 16.01 -10.32 -4.58
N THR A 91 16.82 -9.91 -3.60
CA THR A 91 17.89 -10.72 -3.00
C THR A 91 17.56 -11.17 -1.58
N GLY A 92 16.64 -10.48 -0.90
CA GLY A 92 16.17 -10.86 0.42
C GLY A 92 14.95 -10.05 0.84
N VAL A 93 14.15 -10.63 1.73
CA VAL A 93 13.05 -9.94 2.40
C VAL A 93 13.13 -10.25 3.90
N ARG A 94 12.99 -9.23 4.75
CA ARG A 94 12.99 -9.39 6.21
C ARG A 94 11.89 -8.54 6.84
N ASP A 95 11.27 -9.10 7.87
CA ASP A 95 10.39 -8.35 8.77
C ASP A 95 11.22 -7.87 9.95
N GLU A 96 11.46 -6.56 10.01
CA GLU A 96 12.21 -5.85 11.05
C GLU A 96 11.26 -5.03 11.94
N SER A 97 9.97 -5.40 11.96
CA SER A 97 8.97 -4.73 12.80
C SER A 97 9.22 -5.00 14.28
N ASP A 98 9.00 -3.99 15.11
CA ASP A 98 9.11 -4.06 16.56
C ASP A 98 7.90 -3.39 17.24
N GLN A 99 8.01 -3.08 18.53
CA GLN A 99 6.94 -2.39 19.26
C GLN A 99 6.78 -0.91 18.84
N SER A 100 7.77 -0.32 18.19
CA SER A 100 7.76 1.08 17.75
C SER A 100 7.10 1.29 16.39
N GLY A 101 7.06 0.25 15.55
CA GLY A 101 6.37 0.32 14.27
C GLY A 101 6.63 -0.87 13.37
N MET A 102 5.89 -0.89 12.26
CA MET A 102 6.08 -1.89 11.22
C MET A 102 7.22 -1.47 10.29
N ARG A 103 8.11 -2.42 9.98
CA ARG A 103 9.18 -2.20 9.01
C ARG A 103 9.51 -3.49 8.27
N ILE A 104 9.21 -3.54 6.98
CA ILE A 104 9.61 -4.65 6.10
C ILE A 104 10.72 -4.15 5.18
N THR A 105 11.81 -4.90 5.10
CA THR A 105 12.94 -4.58 4.22
C THR A 105 13.01 -5.55 3.06
N ILE A 106 13.22 -5.03 1.86
CA ILE A 106 13.39 -5.81 0.63
C ILE A 106 14.70 -5.38 -0.02
N ASP A 107 15.69 -6.28 -0.01
CA ASP A 107 17.02 -6.04 -0.56
C ASP A 107 17.02 -6.23 -2.08
N VAL A 108 17.51 -5.24 -2.82
CA VAL A 108 17.57 -5.28 -4.29
C VAL A 108 19.00 -5.52 -4.76
N ARG A 109 19.17 -6.32 -5.81
CA ARG A 109 20.45 -6.62 -6.46
C ARG A 109 21.00 -5.33 -7.10
N ARG A 110 22.33 -5.15 -7.13
CA ARG A 110 22.96 -3.90 -7.60
C ARG A 110 22.69 -3.55 -9.07
N ASP A 111 22.45 -4.55 -9.90
CA ASP A 111 22.14 -4.45 -11.33
C ASP A 111 20.63 -4.28 -11.60
N ALA A 112 19.79 -4.36 -10.57
CA ALA A 112 18.35 -4.20 -10.68
C ALA A 112 17.91 -2.83 -10.14
N SER A 113 16.88 -2.25 -10.77
CA SER A 113 16.29 -0.99 -10.31
C SER A 113 15.26 -1.24 -9.22
N ALA A 114 15.45 -0.67 -8.02
CA ALA A 114 14.46 -0.79 -6.95
C ALA A 114 13.09 -0.24 -7.34
N SER A 115 13.04 0.84 -8.13
CA SER A 115 11.79 1.41 -8.64
C SER A 115 11.01 0.43 -9.54
N VAL A 116 11.70 -0.37 -10.36
CA VAL A 116 11.05 -1.38 -11.22
C VAL A 116 10.55 -2.54 -10.37
N VAL A 117 11.37 -3.03 -9.44
CA VAL A 117 10.98 -4.08 -8.48
C VAL A 117 9.77 -3.64 -7.68
N LEU A 118 9.77 -2.42 -7.15
CA LEU A 118 8.66 -1.85 -6.39
C LEU A 118 7.36 -1.80 -7.19
N ASN A 119 7.42 -1.38 -8.45
CA ASN A 119 6.25 -1.36 -9.32
C ASN A 119 5.69 -2.75 -9.60
N ASN A 120 6.56 -3.76 -9.74
CA ASN A 120 6.12 -5.14 -9.89
C ASN A 120 5.52 -5.67 -8.58
N LEU A 121 6.09 -5.33 -7.42
CA LEU A 121 5.53 -5.67 -6.12
C LEU A 121 4.12 -5.09 -5.93
N PHE A 122 3.86 -3.86 -6.37
CA PHE A 122 2.49 -3.31 -6.34
C PHE A 122 1.51 -4.04 -7.24
N LYS A 123 1.97 -4.72 -8.29
CA LYS A 123 1.09 -5.46 -9.22
C LYS A 123 0.84 -6.88 -8.75
N GLU A 124 1.86 -7.54 -8.23
CA GLU A 124 1.86 -8.98 -7.94
C GLU A 124 1.57 -9.32 -6.47
N THR A 125 1.45 -8.31 -5.60
CA THR A 125 1.25 -8.50 -4.16
C THR A 125 0.19 -7.57 -3.59
N GLN A 126 -0.21 -7.85 -2.35
CA GLN A 126 -1.10 -7.00 -1.56
C GLN A 126 -0.44 -5.71 -1.04
N MET A 127 0.77 -5.35 -1.48
CA MET A 127 1.32 -3.99 -1.30
C MET A 127 0.45 -2.94 -1.99
N GLN A 128 -0.37 -3.32 -2.97
CA GLN A 128 -1.47 -2.50 -3.44
C GLN A 128 -2.73 -3.36 -3.46
N SER A 129 -3.80 -2.86 -2.85
CA SER A 129 -5.07 -3.58 -2.80
C SER A 129 -6.24 -2.65 -3.13
N ASN A 130 -7.32 -3.26 -3.58
CA ASN A 130 -8.58 -2.57 -3.80
C ASN A 130 -9.45 -2.75 -2.57
N PHE A 131 -9.89 -1.66 -1.96
CA PHE A 131 -10.89 -1.67 -0.91
C PHE A 131 -12.26 -1.35 -1.52
N ALA A 132 -13.16 -2.32 -1.45
CA ALA A 132 -14.52 -2.20 -1.96
C ALA A 132 -15.43 -1.62 -0.86
N MET A 133 -15.91 -0.40 -1.06
CA MET A 133 -16.88 0.25 -0.20
C MET A 133 -18.29 -0.23 -0.57
N ASN A 134 -19.03 -0.70 0.43
CA ASN A 134 -20.45 -1.05 0.32
C ASN A 134 -21.16 -0.62 1.62
N MET A 135 -21.70 0.59 1.63
CA MET A 135 -22.30 1.22 2.80
C MET A 135 -23.79 0.86 2.89
N VAL A 136 -24.09 -0.19 3.65
CA VAL A 136 -25.46 -0.66 3.93
C VAL A 136 -25.68 -0.61 5.44
N ALA A 137 -26.81 -0.06 5.88
CA ALA A 137 -27.18 0.07 7.30
C ALA A 137 -28.68 -0.18 7.48
N ILE A 138 -29.09 -0.48 8.72
CA ILE A 138 -30.48 -0.69 9.17
C ILE A 138 -30.83 0.41 10.17
#